data_AF-A0AA88MH87-F1
#
_entry.id   AF-A0AA88MH87-F1
#
_cell.length_a   1.000
_cell.length_b   1.000
_cell.length_c   1.000
_cell.angle_alpha   90.00
_cell.angle_beta   90.00
_cell.angle_gamma   90.00
#
_symmetry.space_group_name_H-M   'P 1'
#
loop_
_entity.id
_entity.type
_entity.pdbx_description
1 polymer ?
#
loop_
_entity_poly.entity_id
_entity_poly.type
_entity_poly.pdbx_seq_one_letter_code
_entity_poly.pdbx_strand_id
1 'polypeptide(L)'
;MSVNESSDAGCRSMVRPSNSTCSQKELSVTASVISMSVGIFSNSLALFILIKSYNHVRIKSRASFLLFASSLVVTDLLGHIINGSLVLYVYSSHKRWEMFDPYRIVCSIFGVCMVFFGLSPLLLGSAMAVERCIGVTRPIFHSTVLAPHHMKRLLALTWLLAAMVAVLPVLLWRSYRVQSSRSFCFFHMKEPKDWLDVFLPLLFSLLGLLALLISIVCNTLTSCTLLQARLRHKLQRKGTSYHVEMICQLLAIMLVSCVCWGPLLIHVTIVSTRAKAESASFSLLMVVRMATWNQILDPWVYILLRRAVMKKIFSLHLSVPHACVDQSAGDNMNQEKLAKLQAQVRIGGKGSARRKKKVVHRTATADDKKLQSSLKKLAVNNIAGIEEVNMIKDDGTVIHFNNPKVQASLSANTFAITGHAETKQLTEMLPGILSQLGADSLSSLRKLAEQFPRQALDSKAPKAEDIEEEDDDVPDLVENFDEASKNEAN
;
A
#
# COMPACT_ATOMS: atom_id res chain seq x y z
N MET A 1 -25.12 21.84 -71.85
CA MET A 1 -26.05 20.70 -72.02
C MET A 1 -25.24 19.47 -71.61
N SER A 2 -25.38 18.96 -70.38
CA SER A 2 -26.43 18.03 -69.91
C SER A 2 -26.23 16.63 -70.48
N VAL A 3 -26.30 15.49 -69.79
CA VAL A 3 -26.39 15.06 -68.37
C VAL A 3 -26.51 13.51 -68.48
N ASN A 4 -25.84 12.76 -67.60
CA ASN A 4 -26.11 11.39 -67.11
C ASN A 4 -26.43 10.13 -67.99
N GLU A 5 -25.77 9.04 -67.56
CA GLU A 5 -26.29 7.70 -67.14
C GLU A 5 -26.57 6.54 -68.11
N SER A 6 -26.71 5.35 -67.47
CA SER A 6 -27.15 4.02 -67.95
C SER A 6 -26.06 3.12 -68.57
N SER A 7 -25.94 1.79 -68.37
CA SER A 7 -26.40 0.81 -67.33
C SER A 7 -25.44 -0.42 -67.40
N ASP A 8 -25.48 -1.53 -66.63
CA ASP A 8 -26.17 -2.01 -65.41
C ASP A 8 -25.27 -3.09 -64.75
N ALA A 9 -25.61 -3.57 -63.54
CA ALA A 9 -25.52 -4.98 -63.08
C ALA A 9 -25.77 -5.05 -61.55
N GLY A 10 -27.01 -4.83 -61.12
CA GLY A 10 -27.35 -4.83 -59.68
C GLY A 10 -27.62 -6.21 -59.06
N CYS A 11 -27.85 -6.23 -57.75
CA CYS A 11 -28.86 -7.12 -57.15
C CYS A 11 -29.55 -6.46 -55.95
N ARG A 12 -30.86 -6.72 -55.82
CA ARG A 12 -31.81 -5.99 -54.97
C ARG A 12 -31.62 -6.24 -53.47
N SER A 13 -31.99 -5.24 -52.66
CA SER A 13 -32.77 -5.52 -51.45
C SER A 13 -33.92 -4.51 -51.30
N MET A 14 -35.01 -4.97 -50.69
CA MET A 14 -36.35 -4.38 -50.78
C MET A 14 -36.59 -3.35 -49.65
N VAL A 15 -37.31 -2.27 -49.95
CA VAL A 15 -37.63 -1.23 -48.96
C VAL A 15 -38.58 -1.76 -47.89
N ARG A 16 -38.18 -1.63 -46.62
CA ARG A 16 -39.08 -1.46 -45.46
C ARG A 16 -38.62 -0.23 -44.67
N PRO A 17 -39.51 0.71 -44.31
CA PRO A 17 -39.15 1.87 -43.51
C PRO A 17 -39.06 1.47 -42.03
N SER A 18 -37.93 0.88 -41.64
CA SER A 18 -37.57 0.73 -40.24
C SER A 18 -36.62 1.85 -39.85
N ASN A 19 -37.04 2.68 -38.89
CA ASN A 19 -36.21 3.69 -38.22
C ASN A 19 -34.99 3.00 -37.58
N SER A 20 -33.96 2.80 -38.39
CA SER A 20 -32.65 2.37 -37.97
C SER A 20 -31.80 3.63 -37.93
N THR A 21 -31.92 4.34 -36.80
CA THR A 21 -30.97 5.40 -36.45
C THR A 21 -29.59 4.78 -36.59
N CYS A 22 -28.81 5.22 -37.60
CA CYS A 22 -27.47 4.72 -37.81
C CYS A 22 -26.62 5.21 -36.63
N SER A 23 -26.59 4.40 -35.56
CA SER A 23 -25.87 4.70 -34.33
C SER A 23 -24.39 4.47 -34.60
N GLN A 24 -23.83 5.41 -35.37
CA GLN A 24 -22.41 5.61 -35.53
C GLN A 24 -21.87 5.76 -34.11
N LYS A 25 -21.18 4.73 -33.61
CA LYS A 25 -20.60 4.72 -32.27
C LYS A 25 -19.48 5.77 -32.21
N GLU A 26 -19.86 7.03 -31.99
CA GLU A 26 -19.01 8.07 -31.45
C GLU A 26 -18.47 7.55 -30.12
N LEU A 27 -17.28 6.94 -30.18
CA LEU A 27 -16.68 6.26 -29.04
C LEU A 27 -16.24 7.33 -28.03
N SER A 28 -17.15 7.60 -27.10
CA SER A 28 -17.42 8.97 -26.68
C SER A 28 -16.25 9.71 -26.07
N VAL A 29 -16.17 11.01 -26.39
CA VAL A 29 -15.34 12.02 -25.70
C VAL A 29 -15.57 11.92 -24.19
N THR A 30 -16.84 11.76 -23.79
CA THR A 30 -17.29 11.63 -22.39
C THR A 30 -16.55 10.54 -21.64
N ALA A 31 -16.25 9.39 -22.26
CA ALA A 31 -15.50 8.33 -21.60
C ALA A 31 -14.05 8.73 -21.27
N SER A 32 -13.43 9.55 -22.11
CA SER A 32 -12.06 10.05 -21.90
C SER A 32 -12.05 11.22 -20.91
N VAL A 33 -13.07 12.09 -20.95
CA VAL A 33 -13.25 13.17 -19.97
C VAL A 33 -13.51 12.62 -18.58
N ILE A 34 -14.39 11.61 -18.43
CA ILE A 34 -14.66 10.97 -17.14
C ILE A 34 -13.40 10.32 -16.58
N SER A 35 -12.68 9.50 -17.36
CA SER A 35 -11.48 8.82 -16.85
C SER A 35 -10.37 9.81 -16.47
N MET A 36 -10.22 10.90 -17.23
CA MET A 36 -9.29 11.99 -16.91
C MET A 36 -9.68 12.73 -15.62
N SER A 37 -10.93 13.17 -15.48
CA SER A 37 -11.40 13.88 -14.28
C SER A 37 -11.32 13.02 -13.02
N VAL A 38 -11.73 11.75 -13.11
CA VAL A 38 -11.61 10.78 -12.01
C VAL A 38 -10.14 10.52 -11.67
N GLY A 39 -9.26 10.39 -12.66
CA GLY A 39 -7.81 10.22 -12.46
C GLY A 39 -7.13 11.41 -11.79
N ILE A 40 -7.46 12.64 -12.20
CA ILE A 40 -6.95 13.88 -11.58
C ILE A 40 -7.44 13.99 -10.14
N PHE A 41 -8.73 13.80 -9.88
CA PHE A 41 -9.30 13.86 -8.53
C PHE A 41 -8.71 12.78 -7.61
N SER A 42 -8.65 11.53 -8.10
CA SER A 42 -8.05 10.37 -7.43
C SER A 42 -6.63 10.67 -6.95
N ASN A 43 -5.74 11.06 -7.88
CA ASN A 43 -4.34 11.28 -7.57
C ASN A 43 -4.11 12.55 -6.74
N SER A 44 -4.90 13.61 -6.93
CA SER A 44 -4.85 14.81 -6.09
C SER A 44 -5.20 14.51 -4.62
N LEU A 45 -6.27 13.75 -4.40
CA LEU A 45 -6.69 13.32 -3.06
C LEU A 45 -5.68 12.36 -2.41
N ALA A 46 -5.13 11.42 -3.19
CA ALA A 46 -4.07 10.54 -2.73
C ALA A 46 -2.80 11.30 -2.33
N LEU A 47 -2.38 12.29 -3.13
CA LEU A 47 -1.24 13.15 -2.84
C LEU A 47 -1.46 13.96 -1.55
N PHE A 48 -2.65 14.54 -1.38
CA PHE A 48 -3.02 15.25 -0.14
C PHE A 48 -2.95 14.34 1.10
N ILE A 49 -3.47 13.12 1.01
CA ILE A 49 -3.40 12.12 2.09
C ILE A 49 -1.94 11.73 2.39
N LEU A 50 -1.10 11.55 1.36
CA LEU A 50 0.32 11.24 1.51
C LEU A 50 1.10 12.39 2.16
N ILE A 51 0.89 13.64 1.74
CA ILE A 51 1.52 14.83 2.32
C ILE A 51 1.11 14.99 3.79
N LYS A 52 -0.19 14.89 4.12
CA LYS A 52 -0.67 14.97 5.51
C LYS A 52 -0.10 13.83 6.36
N SER A 53 0.01 12.62 5.80
CA SER A 53 0.65 11.48 6.47
C SER A 53 2.16 11.63 6.62
N TYR A 54 2.84 12.34 5.72
CA TYR A 54 4.28 12.61 5.80
C TYR A 54 4.58 13.54 6.98
N ASN A 55 3.80 14.61 7.13
CA ASN A 55 3.96 15.58 8.23
C ASN A 55 3.69 14.95 9.61
N HIS A 56 2.74 14.01 9.72
CA HIS A 56 2.46 13.30 10.98
C HIS A 56 3.44 12.14 11.29
N VAL A 57 4.08 11.54 10.30
CA VAL A 57 4.89 10.31 10.48
C VAL A 57 6.38 10.62 10.28
N ARG A 58 6.97 11.33 11.27
CA ARG A 58 8.42 11.60 11.37
C ARG A 58 9.31 10.37 11.62
N ILE A 59 8.80 9.15 11.38
CA ILE A 59 9.50 7.89 11.66
C ILE A 59 10.20 7.38 10.39
N LYS A 60 11.54 7.43 10.43
CA LYS A 60 12.51 7.14 9.36
C LYS A 60 12.29 5.80 8.61
N SER A 61 11.63 4.82 9.24
CA SER A 61 11.43 3.46 8.72
C SER A 61 10.43 3.30 7.57
N ARG A 62 9.64 4.33 7.23
CA ARG A 62 8.69 4.29 6.10
C ARG A 62 9.03 5.24 4.94
N ALA A 63 10.16 5.92 5.01
CA ALA A 63 10.54 6.97 4.07
C ALA A 63 10.66 6.48 2.60
N SER A 64 11.27 5.32 2.36
CA SER A 64 11.48 4.78 1.01
C SER A 64 10.16 4.46 0.29
N PHE A 65 9.23 3.78 0.98
CA PHE A 65 7.90 3.50 0.43
C PHE A 65 7.09 4.77 0.16
N LEU A 66 7.08 5.72 1.11
CA LEU A 66 6.37 6.99 0.92
C LEU A 66 6.94 7.78 -0.26
N LEU A 67 8.26 7.75 -0.47
CA LEU A 67 8.93 8.36 -1.61
C LEU A 67 8.50 7.74 -2.94
N PHE A 68 8.49 6.40 -3.07
CA PHE A 68 8.01 5.74 -4.29
C PHE A 68 6.51 5.93 -4.53
N ALA A 69 5.67 5.81 -3.49
CA ALA A 69 4.23 6.02 -3.61
C ALA A 69 3.87 7.46 -4.00
N SER A 70 4.54 8.46 -3.40
CA SER A 70 4.33 9.87 -3.78
C SER A 70 4.82 10.15 -5.20
N SER A 71 5.94 9.55 -5.61
CA SER A 71 6.49 9.71 -6.96
C SER A 71 5.60 9.07 -8.04
N LEU A 72 4.98 7.92 -7.73
CA LEU A 72 3.98 7.26 -8.57
C LEU A 72 2.75 8.17 -8.76
N VAL A 73 2.12 8.60 -7.66
CA VAL A 73 0.94 9.49 -7.69
C VAL A 73 1.21 10.82 -8.41
N VAL A 74 2.39 11.41 -8.25
CA VAL A 74 2.79 12.61 -9.01
C VAL A 74 2.98 12.30 -10.49
N THR A 75 3.56 11.15 -10.85
CA THR A 75 3.71 10.71 -12.24
C THR A 75 2.36 10.49 -12.91
N ASP A 76 1.41 9.85 -12.21
CA ASP A 76 0.06 9.57 -12.71
C ASP A 76 -0.78 10.85 -12.83
N LEU A 77 -0.68 11.77 -11.85
CA LEU A 77 -1.33 13.08 -11.91
C LEU A 77 -0.83 13.91 -13.11
N LEU A 78 0.48 13.99 -13.31
CA LEU A 78 1.07 14.67 -14.47
C LEU A 78 0.67 13.98 -15.78
N GLY A 79 0.60 12.64 -15.79
CA GLY A 79 0.12 11.87 -16.93
C GLY A 79 -1.32 12.20 -17.31
N HIS A 80 -2.23 12.25 -16.34
CA HIS A 80 -3.62 12.63 -16.57
C HIS A 80 -3.78 14.09 -16.99
N ILE A 81 -3.01 15.02 -16.42
CA ILE A 81 -3.06 16.44 -16.81
C ILE A 81 -2.53 16.61 -18.24
N ILE A 82 -1.30 16.16 -18.52
CA ILE A 82 -0.63 16.44 -19.81
C ILE A 82 -1.30 15.67 -20.95
N ASN A 83 -1.48 14.35 -20.82
CA ASN A 83 -2.17 13.58 -21.87
C ASN A 83 -3.64 14.00 -21.96
N GLY A 84 -4.29 14.35 -20.85
CA GLY A 84 -5.67 14.82 -20.82
C GLY A 84 -5.88 16.13 -21.58
N SER A 85 -5.05 17.15 -21.33
CA SER A 85 -5.07 18.41 -22.08
C SER A 85 -4.82 18.20 -23.57
N LEU A 86 -3.88 17.33 -23.94
CA LEU A 86 -3.62 16.98 -25.35
C LEU A 86 -4.81 16.26 -26.00
N VAL A 87 -5.46 15.33 -25.29
CA VAL A 87 -6.69 14.66 -25.73
C VAL A 87 -7.82 15.67 -25.94
N LEU A 88 -8.07 16.56 -24.97
CA LEU A 88 -9.09 17.61 -25.07
C LEU A 88 -8.84 18.51 -26.29
N TYR A 89 -7.60 18.93 -26.52
CA TYR A 89 -7.23 19.77 -27.65
C TYR A 89 -7.50 19.07 -29.00
N VAL A 90 -7.17 17.78 -29.13
CA VAL A 90 -7.46 16.96 -30.33
C VAL A 90 -8.97 16.81 -30.55
N TYR A 91 -9.75 16.59 -29.49
CA TYR A 91 -11.22 16.49 -29.60
C TYR A 91 -11.87 17.85 -29.94
N SER A 92 -11.41 18.95 -29.34
CA SER A 92 -11.86 20.32 -29.67
C SER A 92 -11.51 20.72 -31.11
N SER A 93 -10.44 20.15 -31.66
CA SER A 93 -10.02 20.33 -33.06
C SER A 93 -10.71 19.34 -34.01
N HIS A 94 -11.84 18.74 -33.60
CA HIS A 94 -12.61 17.73 -34.34
C HIS A 94 -11.77 16.56 -34.91
N LYS A 95 -10.66 16.20 -34.24
CA LYS A 95 -9.70 15.17 -34.69
C LYS A 95 -9.05 15.48 -36.07
N ARG A 96 -9.05 16.74 -36.53
CA ARG A 96 -8.52 17.19 -37.84
C ARG A 96 -7.02 17.53 -37.79
N TRP A 97 -6.20 16.51 -37.54
CA TRP A 97 -4.73 16.64 -37.38
C TRP A 97 -4.02 17.43 -38.49
N GLU A 98 -4.48 17.30 -39.73
CA GLU A 98 -3.95 18.02 -40.91
C GLU A 98 -4.03 19.55 -40.79
N MET A 99 -4.97 20.08 -39.98
CA MET A 99 -5.24 21.51 -39.86
C MET A 99 -4.42 22.19 -38.75
N PHE A 100 -4.15 21.49 -37.64
CA PHE A 100 -3.49 22.07 -36.46
C PHE A 100 -2.06 21.56 -36.21
N ASP A 101 -1.66 20.43 -36.81
CA ASP A 101 -0.33 19.83 -36.61
C ASP A 101 0.34 19.42 -37.94
N PRO A 102 0.53 20.36 -38.91
CA PRO A 102 1.11 20.05 -40.22
C PRO A 102 2.55 19.50 -40.10
N TYR A 103 3.31 19.96 -39.10
CA TYR A 103 4.69 19.53 -38.83
C TYR A 103 4.80 18.30 -37.91
N ARG A 104 3.68 17.72 -37.45
CA ARG A 104 3.62 16.53 -36.56
C ARG A 104 4.32 16.72 -35.20
N ILE A 105 4.43 17.96 -34.73
CA ILE A 105 5.07 18.34 -33.47
C ILE A 105 4.17 17.95 -32.30
N VAL A 106 2.88 18.29 -32.37
CA VAL A 106 1.90 18.00 -31.30
C VAL A 106 1.74 16.49 -31.15
N CYS A 107 1.65 15.75 -32.27
CA CYS A 107 1.59 14.29 -32.28
C CYS A 107 2.87 13.64 -31.73
N SER A 108 4.04 14.23 -32.00
CA SER A 108 5.32 13.75 -31.45
C SER A 108 5.37 13.94 -29.93
N ILE A 109 5.05 15.15 -29.43
CA ILE A 109 4.97 15.43 -27.98
C ILE A 109 3.98 14.48 -27.30
N PHE A 110 2.78 14.32 -27.86
CA PHE A 110 1.78 13.43 -27.28
C PHE A 110 2.22 11.96 -27.28
N GLY A 111 2.90 11.49 -28.32
CA GLY A 111 3.52 10.16 -28.34
C GLY A 111 4.59 9.97 -27.26
N VAL A 112 5.48 10.95 -27.08
CA VAL A 112 6.50 10.95 -26.01
C VAL A 112 5.82 10.88 -24.63
N CYS A 113 4.83 11.74 -24.37
CA CYS A 113 4.11 11.74 -23.09
C CYS A 113 3.37 10.43 -22.83
N MET A 114 2.69 9.86 -23.84
CA MET A 114 2.01 8.57 -23.71
C MET A 114 2.97 7.42 -23.38
N VAL A 115 4.17 7.39 -23.98
CA VAL A 115 5.18 6.36 -23.69
C VAL A 115 5.84 6.59 -22.33
N PHE A 116 6.17 7.83 -21.97
CA PHE A 116 6.77 8.17 -20.68
C PHE A 116 5.84 7.86 -19.49
N PHE A 117 4.60 8.35 -19.54
CA PHE A 117 3.59 8.08 -18.51
C PHE A 117 3.01 6.66 -18.59
N GLY A 118 3.24 5.93 -19.70
CA GLY A 118 2.98 4.51 -19.81
C GLY A 118 4.03 3.64 -19.10
N LEU A 119 5.30 3.93 -19.34
CA LEU A 119 6.41 3.11 -18.88
C LEU A 119 6.86 3.45 -17.44
N SER A 120 6.73 4.71 -17.01
CA SER A 120 7.15 5.13 -15.67
C SER A 120 6.39 4.41 -14.54
N PRO A 121 5.04 4.28 -14.55
CA PRO A 121 4.32 3.56 -13.50
C PRO A 121 4.71 2.08 -13.41
N LEU A 122 4.92 1.41 -14.55
CA LEU A 122 5.39 0.03 -14.60
C LEU A 122 6.77 -0.14 -13.94
N LEU A 123 7.73 0.72 -14.29
CA LEU A 123 9.07 0.66 -13.71
C LEU A 123 9.06 1.04 -12.21
N LEU A 124 8.30 2.08 -11.82
CA LEU A 124 8.14 2.48 -10.41
C LEU A 124 7.47 1.38 -9.57
N GLY A 125 6.43 0.74 -10.09
CA GLY A 125 5.76 -0.40 -9.46
C GLY A 125 6.70 -1.60 -9.28
N SER A 126 7.53 -1.90 -10.28
CA SER A 126 8.55 -2.95 -10.17
C SER A 126 9.62 -2.63 -9.12
N ALA A 127 10.11 -1.38 -9.07
CA ALA A 127 11.07 -0.92 -8.07
C ALA A 127 10.48 -0.96 -6.65
N MET A 128 9.20 -0.59 -6.50
CA MET A 128 8.46 -0.69 -5.24
C MET A 128 8.31 -2.15 -4.80
N ALA A 129 7.96 -3.07 -5.71
CA ALA A 129 7.86 -4.49 -5.40
C ALA A 129 9.21 -5.10 -4.96
N VAL A 130 10.32 -4.71 -5.60
CA VAL A 130 11.69 -5.10 -5.20
C VAL A 130 12.04 -4.55 -3.81
N GLU A 131 11.75 -3.27 -3.53
CA GLU A 131 11.97 -2.65 -2.21
C GLU A 131 11.23 -3.40 -1.11
N ARG A 132 9.96 -3.75 -1.35
CA ARG A 132 9.14 -4.56 -0.43
C ARG A 132 9.70 -5.97 -0.24
N CYS A 133 10.10 -6.63 -1.32
CA CYS A 133 10.69 -7.96 -1.26
C CYS A 133 11.99 -7.97 -0.44
N ILE A 134 12.87 -6.98 -0.63
CA ILE A 134 14.11 -6.85 0.16
C ILE A 134 13.78 -6.54 1.64
N GLY A 135 12.85 -5.61 1.91
CA GLY A 135 12.45 -5.24 3.26
C GLY A 135 11.87 -6.41 4.07
N VAL A 136 11.06 -7.28 3.44
CA VAL A 136 10.47 -8.46 4.10
C VAL A 136 11.44 -9.64 4.20
N THR A 137 12.26 -9.90 3.18
CA THR A 137 13.17 -11.06 3.17
C THR A 137 14.49 -10.83 3.90
N ARG A 138 15.00 -9.58 3.92
CA ARG A 138 16.29 -9.20 4.51
C ARG A 138 16.22 -7.85 5.26
N PRO A 139 15.41 -7.74 6.33
CA PRO A 139 15.19 -6.47 7.03
C PRO A 139 16.48 -5.80 7.55
N ILE A 140 17.45 -6.59 8.02
CA ILE A 140 18.76 -6.09 8.52
C ILE A 140 19.63 -5.50 7.39
N PHE A 141 19.48 -6.00 6.16
CA PHE A 141 20.17 -5.47 4.98
C PHE A 141 19.47 -4.21 4.45
N HIS A 142 18.13 -4.18 4.52
CA HIS A 142 17.33 -3.01 4.17
C HIS A 142 17.69 -1.79 5.03
N SER A 143 17.79 -1.95 6.35
CA SER A 143 18.13 -0.85 7.26
C SER A 143 19.57 -0.33 7.14
N THR A 144 20.50 -1.13 6.59
CA THR A 144 21.93 -0.77 6.48
C THR A 144 22.34 -0.28 5.09
N VAL A 145 21.81 -0.88 4.01
CA VAL A 145 22.28 -0.62 2.64
C VAL A 145 21.33 0.30 1.86
N LEU A 146 20.01 0.25 2.13
CA LEU A 146 19.03 1.11 1.44
C LEU A 146 18.93 2.50 2.10
N ALA A 147 20.07 3.18 2.18
CA ALA A 147 20.14 4.60 2.53
C ALA A 147 19.28 5.45 1.56
N PRO A 148 18.69 6.58 2.02
CA PRO A 148 17.73 7.35 1.23
C PRO A 148 18.30 7.92 -0.08
N HIS A 149 19.62 8.13 -0.17
CA HIS A 149 20.27 8.55 -1.41
C HIS A 149 20.23 7.45 -2.49
N HIS A 150 20.35 6.18 -2.13
CA HIS A 150 20.22 5.06 -3.06
C HIS A 150 18.80 4.98 -3.64
N MET A 151 17.77 5.25 -2.83
CA MET A 151 16.38 5.27 -3.27
C MET A 151 16.08 6.45 -4.20
N LYS A 152 16.59 7.65 -3.89
CA LYS A 152 16.52 8.83 -4.78
C LYS A 152 17.24 8.58 -6.12
N ARG A 153 18.41 7.94 -6.09
CA ARG A 153 19.16 7.57 -7.32
C ARG A 153 18.39 6.55 -8.14
N LEU A 154 17.80 5.52 -7.52
CA LEU A 154 16.98 4.51 -8.20
C LEU A 154 15.76 5.16 -8.86
N LEU A 155 15.04 6.03 -8.15
CA LEU A 155 13.92 6.80 -8.69
C LEU A 155 14.32 7.63 -9.92
N ALA A 156 15.42 8.38 -9.84
CA ALA A 156 15.93 9.18 -10.95
C ALA A 156 16.33 8.32 -12.17
N LEU A 157 16.97 7.17 -11.94
CA LEU A 157 17.32 6.22 -13.01
C LEU A 157 16.07 5.61 -13.66
N THR A 158 15.02 5.32 -12.89
CA THR A 158 13.73 4.84 -13.40
C THR A 158 13.08 5.85 -14.34
N TRP A 159 12.96 7.13 -13.93
CA TRP A 159 12.43 8.18 -14.80
C TRP A 159 13.32 8.44 -16.02
N LEU A 160 14.64 8.43 -15.85
CA LEU A 160 15.58 8.61 -16.97
C LEU A 160 15.44 7.48 -18.01
N LEU A 161 15.32 6.23 -17.57
CA LEU A 161 15.09 5.09 -18.47
C LEU A 161 13.78 5.23 -19.25
N ALA A 162 12.69 5.62 -18.57
CA ALA A 162 11.40 5.87 -19.22
C ALA A 162 11.48 7.03 -20.22
N ALA A 163 12.15 8.13 -19.86
CA ALA A 163 12.34 9.29 -20.72
C ALA A 163 13.20 8.96 -21.95
N MET A 164 14.29 8.20 -21.78
CA MET A 164 15.11 7.75 -22.90
C MET A 164 14.30 6.92 -23.90
N VAL A 165 13.53 5.94 -23.45
CA VAL A 165 12.67 5.11 -24.33
C VAL A 165 11.59 5.94 -25.02
N ALA A 166 11.02 6.94 -24.34
CA ALA A 166 10.01 7.84 -24.89
C ALA A 166 10.56 8.86 -25.90
N VAL A 167 11.80 9.32 -25.74
CA VAL A 167 12.41 10.33 -26.61
C VAL A 167 13.19 9.69 -27.77
N LEU A 168 13.63 8.43 -27.64
CA LEU A 168 14.39 7.68 -28.65
C LEU A 168 13.78 7.72 -30.07
N PRO A 169 12.46 7.56 -30.29
CA PRO A 169 11.89 7.66 -31.63
C PRO A 169 12.13 9.01 -32.30
N VAL A 170 12.05 10.11 -31.53
CA VAL A 170 12.28 11.47 -32.03
C VAL A 170 13.74 11.67 -32.39
N LEU A 171 14.68 11.17 -31.56
CA LEU A 171 16.12 11.22 -31.81
C LEU A 171 16.56 10.41 -33.04
N LEU A 172 15.82 9.36 -33.40
CA LEU A 172 16.07 8.53 -34.57
C LEU A 172 15.24 8.95 -35.80
N TRP A 173 14.72 10.18 -35.82
CA TRP A 173 13.86 10.72 -36.89
C TRP A 173 12.62 9.86 -37.21
N ARG A 174 12.14 9.08 -36.24
CA ARG A 174 10.91 8.27 -36.31
C ARG A 174 9.83 8.86 -35.41
N SER A 175 9.30 10.01 -35.85
CA SER A 175 8.17 10.69 -35.22
C SER A 175 6.96 9.76 -35.05
N TYR A 176 6.32 9.86 -33.88
CA TYR A 176 5.07 9.18 -33.56
C TYR A 176 3.96 9.46 -34.61
N ARG A 177 2.97 8.58 -34.66
CA ARG A 177 1.89 8.62 -35.66
C ARG A 177 0.51 8.60 -35.01
N VAL A 178 -0.41 9.33 -35.64
CA VAL A 178 -1.84 9.36 -35.29
C VAL A 178 -2.42 7.96 -35.50
N GLN A 179 -3.07 7.41 -34.48
CA GLN A 179 -3.64 6.06 -34.54
C GLN A 179 -5.04 6.04 -35.16
N SER A 180 -5.56 4.84 -35.45
CA SER A 180 -6.78 4.65 -36.25
C SER A 180 -8.04 5.33 -35.72
N SER A 181 -8.12 5.63 -34.42
CA SER A 181 -9.23 6.40 -33.81
C SER A 181 -9.11 7.91 -33.97
N ARG A 182 -7.98 8.40 -34.50
CA ARG A 182 -7.57 9.81 -34.58
C ARG A 182 -7.60 10.58 -33.25
N SER A 183 -7.66 9.88 -32.11
CA SER A 183 -7.78 10.48 -30.77
C SER A 183 -6.48 10.48 -29.96
N PHE A 184 -5.42 9.79 -30.42
CA PHE A 184 -4.12 9.73 -29.76
C PHE A 184 -3.00 9.43 -30.75
N CYS A 185 -1.77 9.74 -30.35
CA CYS A 185 -0.55 9.38 -31.07
C CYS A 185 0.24 8.30 -30.33
N PHE A 186 0.83 7.38 -31.10
CA PHE A 186 1.62 6.26 -30.57
C PHE A 186 2.62 5.79 -31.64
N PHE A 187 3.36 4.70 -31.38
CA PHE A 187 4.33 4.15 -32.34
C PHE A 187 3.68 3.83 -33.70
N HIS A 188 4.49 3.79 -34.76
CA HIS A 188 4.03 3.46 -36.11
C HIS A 188 3.87 1.94 -36.27
N MET A 189 2.64 1.44 -36.15
CA MET A 189 2.35 -0.01 -36.04
C MET A 189 1.73 -0.67 -37.28
N LYS A 190 1.07 0.10 -38.16
CA LYS A 190 0.21 -0.49 -39.21
C LYS A 190 0.97 -1.03 -40.42
N GLU A 191 2.03 -0.33 -40.81
CA GLU A 191 2.78 -0.58 -42.04
C GLU A 191 4.28 -0.30 -41.76
N PRO A 192 4.97 -1.15 -40.98
CA PRO A 192 6.38 -0.94 -40.68
C PRO A 192 7.19 -0.98 -41.98
N LYS A 193 7.98 0.07 -42.23
CA LYS A 193 8.83 0.16 -43.43
C LYS A 193 10.19 -0.48 -43.19
N ASP A 194 10.70 -0.31 -41.97
CA ASP A 194 12.05 -0.71 -41.58
C ASP A 194 12.04 -1.46 -40.23
N TRP A 195 13.12 -2.17 -39.94
CA TRP A 195 13.33 -2.88 -38.67
C TRP A 195 13.17 -1.98 -37.43
N LEU A 196 13.45 -0.69 -37.55
CA LEU A 196 13.33 0.28 -36.46
C LEU A 196 11.86 0.56 -36.07
N ASP A 197 10.93 0.53 -37.03
CA ASP A 197 9.49 0.68 -36.77
C ASP A 197 8.94 -0.50 -35.94
N VAL A 198 9.59 -1.66 -36.03
CA VAL A 198 9.30 -2.86 -35.24
C VAL A 198 10.04 -2.84 -33.89
N PHE A 199 11.32 -2.42 -33.88
CA PHE A 199 12.14 -2.41 -32.67
C PHE A 199 11.65 -1.44 -31.59
N LEU A 200 11.29 -0.20 -31.95
CA LEU A 200 10.87 0.83 -30.99
C LEU A 200 9.64 0.43 -30.14
N PRO A 201 8.52 -0.05 -30.73
CA PRO A 201 7.39 -0.54 -29.94
C PRO A 201 7.70 -1.82 -29.15
N LEU A 202 8.55 -2.71 -29.67
CA LEU A 202 9.00 -3.90 -28.93
C LEU A 202 9.87 -3.54 -27.72
N LEU A 203 10.74 -2.53 -27.82
CA LEU A 203 11.52 -2.04 -26.69
C LEU A 203 10.60 -1.56 -25.55
N PHE A 204 9.54 -0.83 -25.88
CA PHE A 204 8.51 -0.42 -24.91
C PHE A 204 7.78 -1.62 -24.31
N SER A 205 7.27 -2.56 -25.12
CA SER A 205 6.47 -3.67 -24.60
C SER A 205 7.29 -4.70 -23.82
N LEU A 206 8.49 -5.05 -24.28
CA LEU A 206 9.37 -6.01 -23.61
C LEU A 206 9.90 -5.45 -22.28
N LEU A 207 10.27 -4.17 -22.22
CA LEU A 207 10.68 -3.54 -20.97
C LEU A 207 9.50 -3.44 -19.98
N GLY A 208 8.29 -3.12 -20.47
CA GLY A 208 7.08 -3.14 -19.66
C GLY A 208 6.71 -4.54 -19.14
N LEU A 209 6.82 -5.57 -19.99
CA LEU A 209 6.59 -6.98 -19.60
C LEU A 209 7.63 -7.46 -18.58
N LEU A 210 8.89 -7.08 -18.74
CA LEU A 210 9.96 -7.38 -17.78
C LEU A 210 9.68 -6.71 -16.42
N ALA A 211 9.28 -5.44 -16.41
CA ALA A 211 8.89 -4.72 -15.20
C ALA A 211 7.68 -5.37 -14.50
N LEU A 212 6.65 -5.75 -15.27
CA LEU A 212 5.47 -6.46 -14.77
C LEU A 212 5.84 -7.84 -14.21
N LEU A 213 6.69 -8.61 -14.89
CA LEU A 213 7.18 -9.91 -14.43
C LEU A 213 7.98 -9.79 -13.12
N ILE A 214 8.89 -8.82 -13.02
CA ILE A 214 9.64 -8.53 -11.79
C ILE A 214 8.69 -8.20 -10.64
N SER A 215 7.67 -7.37 -10.90
CA SER A 215 6.63 -7.03 -9.92
C SER A 215 5.87 -8.27 -9.44
N ILE A 216 5.39 -9.12 -10.36
CA ILE A 216 4.69 -10.37 -10.03
C ILE A 216 5.57 -11.30 -9.17
N VAL A 217 6.82 -11.53 -9.58
CA VAL A 217 7.74 -12.41 -8.85
C VAL A 217 8.02 -11.87 -7.46
N CYS A 218 8.33 -10.58 -7.32
CA CYS A 218 8.62 -9.95 -6.03
C CYS A 218 7.39 -9.92 -5.10
N ASN A 219 6.20 -9.60 -5.62
CA ASN A 219 4.96 -9.60 -4.84
C ASN A 219 4.54 -11.01 -4.42
N THR A 220 4.79 -12.02 -5.27
CA THR A 220 4.56 -13.44 -4.96
C THR A 220 5.52 -13.92 -3.87
N LEU A 221 6.83 -13.69 -4.00
CA LEU A 221 7.82 -14.04 -2.98
C LEU A 221 7.51 -13.38 -1.63
N THR A 222 7.13 -12.10 -1.65
CA THR A 222 6.71 -11.37 -0.45
C THR A 222 5.45 -11.97 0.17
N SER A 223 4.43 -12.27 -0.64
CA SER A 223 3.18 -12.90 -0.17
C SER A 223 3.41 -14.31 0.40
N CYS A 224 4.23 -15.13 -0.26
CA CYS A 224 4.58 -16.48 0.21
C CYS A 224 5.38 -16.46 1.51
N THR A 225 6.35 -15.57 1.67
CA THR A 225 7.14 -15.47 2.92
C THR A 225 6.29 -14.99 4.09
N LEU A 226 5.40 -14.01 3.88
CA LEU A 226 4.41 -13.58 4.89
C LEU A 226 3.42 -14.69 5.25
N LEU A 227 2.94 -15.46 4.26
CA LEU A 227 2.05 -16.59 4.47
C LEU A 227 2.74 -17.70 5.29
N GLN A 228 3.99 -18.04 4.99
CA GLN A 228 4.78 -19.00 5.76
C GLN A 228 5.01 -18.52 7.19
N ALA A 229 5.33 -17.23 7.40
CA ALA A 229 5.45 -16.65 8.73
C ALA A 229 4.13 -16.75 9.52
N ARG A 230 3.00 -16.40 8.89
CA ARG A 230 1.66 -16.53 9.48
C ARG A 230 1.31 -17.98 9.83
N LEU A 231 1.63 -18.95 8.97
CA LEU A 231 1.39 -20.37 9.22
C LEU A 231 2.18 -20.88 10.43
N ARG A 232 3.45 -20.45 10.59
CA ARG A 232 4.26 -20.73 11.79
C ARG A 232 3.67 -20.09 13.05
N HIS A 233 3.19 -18.84 12.96
CA HIS A 233 2.56 -18.15 14.10
C HIS A 233 1.16 -18.67 14.46
N LYS A 234 0.37 -19.20 13.52
CA LYS A 234 -0.93 -19.83 13.82
C LYS A 234 -0.77 -21.04 14.76
N LEU A 235 0.35 -21.74 14.70
CA LEU A 235 0.70 -22.83 15.62
C LEU A 235 1.01 -22.34 17.06
N GLN A 236 1.15 -21.02 17.26
CA GLN A 236 1.53 -20.35 18.51
C GLN A 236 0.44 -19.39 19.03
N ARG A 237 -0.83 -19.57 18.61
CA ARG A 237 -2.05 -18.98 19.22
C ARG A 237 -2.13 -17.45 19.45
N LYS A 238 -1.29 -16.60 18.81
CA LYS A 238 -1.53 -15.13 18.72
C LYS A 238 -1.96 -14.69 17.32
N GLY A 239 -3.08 -13.95 17.25
CA GLY A 239 -3.73 -13.56 15.99
C GLY A 239 -3.11 -12.33 15.31
N THR A 240 -2.34 -12.55 14.23
CA THR A 240 -1.71 -11.46 13.46
C THR A 240 -2.56 -10.98 12.29
N SER A 241 -3.50 -10.08 12.60
CA SER A 241 -4.38 -9.40 11.61
C SER A 241 -3.61 -8.60 10.54
N TYR A 242 -2.38 -8.14 10.84
CA TYR A 242 -1.59 -7.28 9.95
C TYR A 242 -0.94 -8.02 8.77
N HIS A 243 -0.58 -9.29 8.93
CA HIS A 243 -0.02 -10.07 7.82
C HIS A 243 -1.05 -10.28 6.70
N VAL A 244 -2.33 -10.44 7.07
CA VAL A 244 -3.42 -10.66 6.11
C VAL A 244 -3.65 -9.41 5.28
N GLU A 245 -3.73 -8.25 5.93
CA GLU A 245 -3.81 -6.92 5.30
C GLU A 245 -2.72 -6.76 4.23
N MET A 246 -1.45 -6.96 4.61
CA MET A 246 -0.31 -6.77 3.70
C MET A 246 -0.28 -7.80 2.55
N ILE A 247 -0.67 -9.06 2.79
CA ILE A 247 -0.79 -10.07 1.72
C ILE A 247 -1.92 -9.70 0.75
N CYS A 248 -3.10 -9.35 1.25
CA CYS A 248 -4.24 -8.94 0.41
C CYS A 248 -3.91 -7.70 -0.44
N GLN A 249 -3.19 -6.73 0.14
CA GLN A 249 -2.73 -5.55 -0.58
C GLN A 249 -1.78 -5.90 -1.74
N LEU A 250 -0.75 -6.72 -1.49
CA LEU A 250 0.21 -7.11 -2.53
C LEU A 250 -0.43 -7.93 -3.66
N LEU A 251 -1.37 -8.82 -3.32
CA LEU A 251 -2.14 -9.59 -4.31
C LEU A 251 -3.06 -8.68 -5.14
N ALA A 252 -3.69 -7.68 -4.53
CA ALA A 252 -4.55 -6.73 -5.24
C ALA A 252 -3.76 -5.85 -6.22
N ILE A 253 -2.61 -5.30 -5.80
CA ILE A 253 -1.71 -4.53 -6.68
C ILE A 253 -1.30 -5.39 -7.87
N MET A 254 -0.80 -6.61 -7.60
CA MET A 254 -0.38 -7.55 -8.64
C MET A 254 -1.50 -7.87 -9.64
N LEU A 255 -2.74 -8.10 -9.17
CA LEU A 255 -3.88 -8.38 -10.04
C LEU A 255 -4.25 -7.17 -10.91
N VAL A 256 -4.36 -5.98 -10.31
CA VAL A 256 -4.72 -4.75 -11.04
C VAL A 256 -3.69 -4.43 -12.12
N SER A 257 -2.39 -4.46 -11.80
CA SER A 257 -1.34 -4.21 -12.79
C SER A 257 -1.35 -5.21 -13.94
N CYS A 258 -1.61 -6.49 -13.68
CA CYS A 258 -1.74 -7.51 -14.73
C CYS A 258 -2.93 -7.26 -15.66
N VAL A 259 -4.11 -6.94 -15.10
CA VAL A 259 -5.35 -6.73 -15.87
C VAL A 259 -5.28 -5.43 -16.69
N CYS A 260 -4.68 -4.37 -16.14
CA CYS A 260 -4.60 -3.08 -16.82
C CYS A 260 -3.48 -3.02 -17.87
N TRP A 261 -2.25 -3.42 -17.53
CA TRP A 261 -1.09 -3.28 -18.43
C TRP A 261 -0.87 -4.47 -19.35
N GLY A 262 -1.15 -5.70 -18.87
CA GLY A 262 -0.91 -6.94 -19.62
C GLY A 262 -1.49 -6.93 -21.04
N PRO A 263 -2.78 -6.60 -21.23
CA PRO A 263 -3.41 -6.55 -22.55
C PRO A 263 -2.73 -5.58 -23.52
N LEU A 264 -2.29 -4.40 -23.06
CA LEU A 264 -1.61 -3.40 -23.89
C LEU A 264 -0.25 -3.92 -24.35
N LEU A 265 0.57 -4.40 -23.41
CA LEU A 265 1.94 -4.85 -23.70
C LEU A 265 1.95 -6.10 -24.61
N ILE A 266 1.03 -7.03 -24.38
CA ILE A 266 0.87 -8.22 -25.23
C ILE A 266 0.37 -7.83 -26.62
N HIS A 267 -0.64 -6.95 -26.72
CA HIS A 267 -1.17 -6.49 -28.01
C HIS A 267 -0.10 -5.78 -28.84
N VAL A 268 0.68 -4.87 -28.24
CA VAL A 268 1.83 -4.23 -28.90
C VAL A 268 2.83 -5.27 -29.43
N THR A 269 3.20 -6.24 -28.59
CA THR A 269 4.15 -7.30 -28.98
C THR A 269 3.64 -8.14 -30.15
N ILE A 270 2.35 -8.52 -30.14
CA ILE A 270 1.73 -9.30 -31.22
C ILE A 270 1.69 -8.49 -32.52
N VAL A 271 1.24 -7.24 -32.48
CA VAL A 271 1.14 -6.38 -33.66
C VAL A 271 2.51 -6.09 -34.27
N SER A 272 3.54 -5.86 -33.44
CA SER A 272 4.91 -5.63 -33.93
C SER A 272 5.58 -6.90 -34.49
N THR A 273 5.20 -8.10 -34.05
CA THR A 273 5.82 -9.36 -34.51
C THR A 273 5.07 -10.06 -35.65
N ARG A 274 3.75 -9.85 -35.78
CA ARG A 274 2.91 -10.53 -36.77
C ARG A 274 2.36 -9.55 -37.81
N ALA A 275 3.17 -9.22 -38.80
CA ALA A 275 2.80 -8.34 -39.91
C ALA A 275 1.67 -8.89 -40.85
N LYS A 276 1.03 -10.02 -40.54
CA LYS A 276 0.13 -10.72 -41.49
C LYS A 276 -0.95 -11.64 -40.89
N ALA A 277 -1.28 -11.55 -39.60
CA ALA A 277 -2.30 -12.40 -38.97
C ALA A 277 -3.53 -11.60 -38.49
N GLU A 278 -4.72 -12.13 -38.79
CA GLU A 278 -6.01 -11.46 -38.56
C GLU A 278 -6.41 -11.38 -37.07
N SER A 279 -7.16 -10.32 -36.75
CA SER A 279 -8.13 -10.21 -35.65
C SER A 279 -7.76 -10.73 -34.24
N ALA A 280 -6.75 -10.11 -33.61
CA ALA A 280 -6.84 -9.87 -32.16
C ALA A 280 -7.92 -8.79 -31.91
N SER A 281 -9.17 -9.20 -31.60
CA SER A 281 -10.40 -8.36 -31.59
C SER A 281 -10.45 -7.16 -30.62
N PHE A 282 -9.35 -6.83 -29.94
CA PHE A 282 -9.25 -5.64 -29.10
C PHE A 282 -8.66 -4.47 -29.90
N SER A 283 -9.44 -3.40 -30.04
CA SER A 283 -8.93 -2.12 -30.56
C SER A 283 -7.82 -1.59 -29.65
N LEU A 284 -6.72 -1.09 -30.24
CA LEU A 284 -5.60 -0.48 -29.52
C LEU A 284 -6.07 0.59 -28.50
N LEU A 285 -7.11 1.36 -28.86
CA LEU A 285 -7.70 2.36 -27.96
C LEU A 285 -8.33 1.75 -26.70
N MET A 286 -8.87 0.53 -26.77
CA MET A 286 -9.45 -0.16 -25.62
C MET A 286 -8.36 -0.64 -24.65
N VAL A 287 -7.28 -1.25 -25.15
CA VAL A 287 -6.17 -1.70 -24.28
C VAL A 287 -5.37 -0.52 -23.70
N VAL A 288 -5.23 0.58 -24.44
CA VAL A 288 -4.70 1.85 -23.88
C VAL A 288 -5.61 2.38 -22.77
N ARG A 289 -6.94 2.36 -22.96
CA ARG A 289 -7.89 2.76 -21.89
C ARG A 289 -7.79 1.84 -20.67
N MET A 290 -7.64 0.53 -20.83
CA MET A 290 -7.43 -0.39 -19.70
C MET A 290 -6.13 -0.07 -18.94
N ALA A 291 -5.05 0.28 -19.62
CA ALA A 291 -3.81 0.73 -18.98
C ALA A 291 -4.01 2.02 -18.18
N THR A 292 -4.78 3.00 -18.69
CA THR A 292 -5.07 4.23 -17.93
C THR A 292 -5.90 4.00 -16.66
N TRP A 293 -6.66 2.90 -16.54
CA TRP A 293 -7.34 2.57 -15.28
C TRP A 293 -6.35 2.21 -14.16
N ASN A 294 -5.15 1.72 -14.46
CA ASN A 294 -4.12 1.48 -13.43
C ASN A 294 -3.74 2.78 -12.71
N GLN A 295 -3.50 3.84 -13.47
CA GLN A 295 -3.13 5.18 -12.99
C GLN A 295 -4.23 5.81 -12.11
N ILE A 296 -5.48 5.38 -12.28
CA ILE A 296 -6.62 5.78 -11.44
C ILE A 296 -6.69 4.94 -10.16
N LEU A 297 -6.47 3.62 -10.27
CA LEU A 297 -6.71 2.63 -9.22
C LEU A 297 -5.55 2.48 -8.24
N ASP A 298 -4.29 2.56 -8.69
CA ASP A 298 -3.08 2.36 -7.88
C ASP A 298 -3.14 3.06 -6.51
N PRO A 299 -3.35 4.40 -6.40
CA PRO A 299 -3.47 5.07 -5.11
C PRO A 299 -4.52 4.46 -4.17
N TRP A 300 -5.67 4.02 -4.69
CA TRP A 300 -6.74 3.41 -3.91
C TRP A 300 -6.39 2.01 -3.43
N VAL A 301 -5.66 1.22 -4.21
CA VAL A 301 -5.16 -0.08 -3.74
C VAL A 301 -4.19 0.10 -2.56
N TYR A 302 -3.42 1.20 -2.52
CA TYR A 302 -2.59 1.53 -1.36
C TYR A 302 -3.36 2.09 -0.15
N ILE A 303 -4.44 2.84 -0.37
CA ILE A 303 -5.17 3.56 0.70
C ILE A 303 -6.34 2.74 1.28
N LEU A 304 -7.18 2.14 0.45
CA LEU A 304 -8.41 1.45 0.87
C LEU A 304 -8.13 0.17 1.64
N LEU A 305 -7.10 -0.58 1.22
CA LEU A 305 -6.72 -1.85 1.85
C LEU A 305 -6.01 -1.67 3.20
N ARG A 306 -5.85 -0.43 3.68
CA ARG A 306 -5.32 -0.13 5.01
C ARG A 306 -6.37 -0.45 6.08
N ARG A 307 -6.01 -1.20 7.13
CA ARG A 307 -6.90 -1.75 8.16
C ARG A 307 -7.83 -0.74 8.84
N ALA A 308 -7.40 0.51 9.01
CA ALA A 308 -8.24 1.58 9.54
C ALA A 308 -9.40 1.95 8.60
N VAL A 309 -9.15 1.94 7.29
CA VAL A 309 -10.15 2.22 6.25
C VAL A 309 -11.05 1.00 6.07
N MET A 310 -10.48 -0.20 5.92
CA MET A 310 -11.25 -1.45 5.86
C MET A 310 -12.20 -1.61 7.05
N LYS A 311 -11.77 -1.32 8.28
CA LYS A 311 -12.65 -1.37 9.46
C LYS A 311 -13.81 -0.36 9.38
N LYS A 312 -13.55 0.88 8.94
CA LYS A 312 -14.60 1.91 8.76
C LYS A 312 -15.59 1.55 7.65
N ILE A 313 -15.10 1.06 6.51
CA ILE A 313 -15.96 0.63 5.40
C ILE A 313 -16.81 -0.59 5.82
N PHE A 314 -16.23 -1.55 6.53
CA PHE A 314 -16.96 -2.71 7.01
C PHE A 314 -17.99 -2.35 8.08
N SER A 315 -17.68 -1.44 9.01
CA SER A 315 -18.68 -0.94 9.97
C SER A 315 -19.81 -0.16 9.29
N LEU A 316 -19.50 0.63 8.25
CA LEU A 316 -20.52 1.35 7.45
C LEU A 316 -21.40 0.40 6.63
N HIS A 317 -20.84 -0.67 6.05
CA HIS A 317 -21.65 -1.70 5.37
C HIS A 317 -22.49 -2.55 6.33
N LEU A 318 -22.04 -2.74 7.58
CA LEU A 318 -22.88 -3.30 8.66
C LEU A 318 -23.85 -2.27 9.28
N SER A 319 -23.82 -1.01 8.83
CA SER A 319 -24.78 0.04 9.25
C SER A 319 -25.93 0.22 8.25
N VAL A 320 -26.13 -0.71 7.31
CA VAL A 320 -27.39 -0.80 6.56
C VAL A 320 -28.50 -1.20 7.55
N PRO A 321 -29.70 -0.60 7.52
CA PRO A 321 -30.72 -0.86 8.54
C PRO A 321 -31.21 -2.30 8.44
N HIS A 322 -30.79 -3.14 9.37
CA HIS A 322 -31.40 -4.44 9.55
C HIS A 322 -32.78 -4.24 10.18
N ALA A 323 -33.82 -4.36 9.36
CA ALA A 323 -35.11 -4.78 9.86
C ALA A 323 -34.95 -6.14 10.58
N CYS A 324 -35.76 -6.34 11.61
CA CYS A 324 -35.62 -7.34 12.66
C CYS A 324 -35.11 -8.72 12.20
N VAL A 325 -34.00 -9.16 12.79
CA VAL A 325 -33.74 -10.58 13.06
C VAL A 325 -33.26 -10.66 14.51
N ASP A 326 -34.00 -11.40 15.34
CA ASP A 326 -33.80 -11.43 16.78
C ASP A 326 -32.41 -11.89 17.23
N GLN A 327 -31.80 -11.13 18.15
CA GLN A 327 -30.65 -11.57 18.91
C GLN A 327 -31.06 -12.50 20.05
N SER A 328 -31.31 -13.77 19.73
CA SER A 328 -31.29 -14.85 20.73
C SER A 328 -30.84 -16.18 20.13
N ALA A 329 -29.52 -16.35 20.00
CA ALA A 329 -28.86 -17.63 19.79
C ALA A 329 -27.46 -17.57 20.38
N GLY A 330 -27.37 -17.70 21.71
CA GLY A 330 -26.09 -17.80 22.40
C GLY A 330 -25.37 -19.09 22.02
N ASP A 331 -24.18 -18.96 21.41
CA ASP A 331 -23.35 -20.09 21.00
C ASP A 331 -22.63 -20.72 22.23
N ASN A 332 -23.44 -21.31 23.11
CA ASN A 332 -22.98 -21.99 24.31
C ASN A 332 -22.31 -23.32 23.93
N MET A 333 -21.00 -23.24 23.69
CA MET A 333 -20.10 -24.36 23.52
C MET A 333 -20.08 -25.24 24.79
N ASN A 334 -21.06 -26.13 24.94
CA ASN A 334 -21.21 -26.99 26.12
C ASN A 334 -19.97 -27.86 26.33
N GLN A 335 -19.13 -27.43 27.28
CA GLN A 335 -17.84 -28.04 27.65
C GLN A 335 -17.96 -29.55 27.95
N GLU A 336 -19.12 -29.97 28.46
CA GLU A 336 -19.44 -31.36 28.77
C GLU A 336 -19.52 -32.26 27.51
N LYS A 337 -20.01 -31.77 26.37
CA LYS A 337 -20.02 -32.51 25.10
C LYS A 337 -18.62 -32.69 24.54
N LEU A 338 -17.75 -31.67 24.71
CA LEU A 338 -16.36 -31.75 24.28
C LEU A 338 -15.56 -32.75 25.13
N ALA A 339 -15.80 -32.78 26.45
CA ALA A 339 -15.21 -33.77 27.35
C ALA A 339 -15.63 -35.22 27.00
N LYS A 340 -16.92 -35.44 26.70
CA LYS A 340 -17.44 -36.76 26.28
C LYS A 340 -16.82 -37.23 24.96
N LEU A 341 -16.60 -36.33 24.00
CA LEU A 341 -15.89 -36.64 22.75
C LEU A 341 -14.39 -36.94 22.97
N GLN A 342 -13.70 -36.24 23.88
CA GLN A 342 -12.30 -36.57 24.21
C GLN A 342 -12.16 -37.93 24.91
N ALA A 343 -13.14 -38.34 25.72
CA ALA A 343 -13.14 -39.65 26.38
C ALA A 343 -13.36 -40.83 25.40
N GLN A 344 -14.10 -40.60 24.31
CA GLN A 344 -14.37 -41.64 23.30
C GLN A 344 -13.19 -41.92 22.34
N VAL A 345 -12.28 -40.97 22.12
CA VAL A 345 -11.13 -41.15 21.20
C VAL A 345 -9.95 -41.83 21.90
N ARG A 346 -10.18 -43.07 22.37
CA ARG A 346 -9.16 -43.90 23.04
C ARG A 346 -8.25 -44.62 22.04
N ILE A 347 -7.57 -43.87 21.17
CA ILE A 347 -6.57 -44.41 20.24
C ILE A 347 -5.29 -44.76 21.01
N GLY A 348 -5.19 -46.01 21.47
CA GLY A 348 -3.99 -46.47 22.18
C GLY A 348 -4.13 -47.77 22.95
N GLY A 349 -4.43 -48.88 22.25
CA GLY A 349 -4.26 -50.23 22.84
C GLY A 349 -2.78 -50.57 23.06
N LYS A 350 -2.50 -51.42 24.07
CA LYS A 350 -1.17 -52.03 24.31
C LYS A 350 -0.71 -52.72 23.02
N GLY A 351 0.41 -52.27 22.44
CA GLY A 351 0.98 -52.80 21.20
C GLY A 351 0.95 -51.85 20.00
N SER A 352 0.25 -50.71 20.07
CA SER A 352 0.24 -49.73 18.96
C SER A 352 1.61 -49.06 18.75
N ALA A 353 2.13 -49.12 17.52
CA ALA A 353 3.48 -48.67 17.16
C ALA A 353 3.62 -47.14 17.26
N ARG A 354 4.18 -46.66 18.38
CA ARG A 354 4.35 -45.23 18.66
C ARG A 354 5.46 -44.63 17.78
N ARG A 355 5.07 -43.92 16.71
CA ARG A 355 5.99 -43.17 15.83
C ARG A 355 6.92 -42.27 16.66
N LYS A 356 8.22 -42.61 16.71
CA LYS A 356 9.23 -41.80 17.44
C LYS A 356 9.34 -40.41 16.80
N LYS A 357 8.68 -39.42 17.40
CA LYS A 357 8.86 -38.01 17.07
C LYS A 357 10.30 -37.62 17.46
N LYS A 358 11.20 -37.51 16.48
CA LYS A 358 12.54 -36.94 16.68
C LYS A 358 12.39 -35.47 17.06
N VAL A 359 12.34 -35.19 18.36
CA VAL A 359 12.42 -33.82 18.89
C VAL A 359 13.86 -33.37 18.69
N VAL A 360 14.10 -32.62 17.62
CA VAL A 360 15.39 -31.96 17.40
C VAL A 360 15.45 -30.78 18.35
N HIS A 361 16.15 -30.92 19.47
CA HIS A 361 16.56 -29.76 20.27
C HIS A 361 17.47 -28.89 19.40
N ARG A 362 16.97 -27.72 18.98
CA ARG A 362 17.84 -26.64 18.53
C ARG A 362 18.51 -26.04 19.77
N THR A 363 19.82 -26.10 19.81
CA THR A 363 20.64 -25.41 20.80
C THR A 363 20.66 -23.91 20.49
N ALA A 364 20.10 -23.10 21.40
CA ALA A 364 19.97 -21.64 21.23
C ALA A 364 21.33 -20.95 20.95
N THR A 365 22.42 -21.49 21.51
CA THR A 365 23.80 -21.04 21.33
C THR A 365 24.29 -20.98 19.87
N ALA A 366 23.69 -21.74 18.94
CA ALA A 366 24.05 -21.67 17.52
C ALA A 366 23.42 -20.47 16.80
N ASP A 367 22.20 -20.08 17.19
CA ASP A 367 21.50 -18.94 16.61
C ASP A 367 22.05 -17.62 17.19
N ASP A 368 22.45 -17.59 18.47
CA ASP A 368 23.13 -16.43 19.09
C ASP A 368 24.42 -16.03 18.38
N LYS A 369 25.28 -17.00 18.01
CA LYS A 369 26.52 -16.68 17.25
C LYS A 369 26.21 -16.03 15.90
N LYS A 370 25.15 -16.47 15.21
CA LYS A 370 24.71 -15.87 13.94
C LYS A 370 24.10 -14.48 14.15
N LEU A 371 23.32 -14.30 15.21
CA LEU A 371 22.75 -13.02 15.60
C LEU A 371 23.86 -11.99 15.90
N GLN A 372 24.82 -12.35 16.74
CA GLN A 372 26.01 -11.53 17.05
C GLN A 372 26.84 -11.20 15.80
N SER A 373 27.01 -12.15 14.86
CA SER A 373 27.68 -11.86 13.58
C SER A 373 26.90 -10.88 12.69
N SER A 374 25.58 -10.79 12.85
CA SER A 374 24.72 -9.86 12.12
C SER A 374 24.68 -8.48 12.80
N LEU A 375 24.67 -8.44 14.13
CA LEU A 375 24.79 -7.22 14.93
C LEU A 375 26.14 -6.51 14.67
N LYS A 376 27.25 -7.25 14.57
CA LYS A 376 28.55 -6.67 14.18
C LYS A 376 28.51 -5.97 12.80
N LYS A 377 27.70 -6.44 11.85
CA LYS A 377 27.53 -5.80 10.52
C LYS A 377 26.70 -4.51 10.57
N LEU A 378 25.91 -4.30 11.62
CA LEU A 378 25.17 -3.06 11.88
C LEU A 378 26.04 -1.96 12.52
N ALA A 379 27.33 -2.25 12.79
CA ALA A 379 28.23 -1.37 13.54
C ALA A 379 27.62 -0.92 14.89
N VAL A 380 27.04 -1.87 15.64
CA VAL A 380 26.54 -1.59 16.99
C VAL A 380 27.70 -1.45 17.98
N ASN A 381 27.65 -0.39 18.79
CA ASN A 381 28.54 -0.16 19.92
C ASN A 381 27.84 -0.61 21.21
N ASN A 382 28.57 -1.17 22.18
CA ASN A 382 27.98 -1.40 23.51
C ASN A 382 27.71 -0.06 24.20
N ILE A 383 26.57 0.05 24.88
CA ILE A 383 26.34 1.07 25.90
C ILE A 383 26.54 0.38 27.25
N ALA A 384 27.45 0.90 28.07
CA ALA A 384 27.71 0.41 29.41
C ALA A 384 26.87 1.17 30.45
N GLY A 385 26.66 0.58 31.63
CA GLY A 385 25.94 1.24 32.74
C GLY A 385 24.43 1.36 32.57
N ILE A 386 23.79 0.51 31.76
CA ILE A 386 22.33 0.45 31.67
C ILE A 386 21.79 -0.52 32.72
N GLU A 387 21.23 0.03 33.80
CA GLU A 387 20.68 -0.72 34.93
C GLU A 387 19.38 -1.45 34.59
N GLU A 388 18.51 -0.83 33.78
CA GLU A 388 17.28 -1.48 33.31
C GLU A 388 16.85 -1.01 31.92
N VAL A 389 16.03 -1.83 31.24
CA VAL A 389 15.32 -1.43 30.02
C VAL A 389 13.88 -1.90 30.09
N ASN A 390 12.94 -0.95 29.97
CA ASN A 390 11.51 -1.20 30.01
C ASN A 390 10.88 -1.00 28.63
N MET A 391 10.33 -2.08 28.03
CA MET A 391 9.54 -2.02 26.80
C MET A 391 8.04 -2.08 27.13
N ILE A 392 7.40 -0.91 27.15
CA ILE A 392 5.95 -0.77 27.35
C ILE A 392 5.22 -1.16 26.05
N LYS A 393 4.17 -1.98 26.16
CA LYS A 393 3.33 -2.39 25.02
C LYS A 393 1.94 -1.74 25.08
N ASP A 394 1.31 -1.66 23.91
CA ASP A 394 -0.09 -1.22 23.72
C ASP A 394 -1.12 -2.06 24.52
N ASP A 395 -0.75 -3.25 24.99
CA ASP A 395 -1.61 -4.16 25.79
C ASP A 395 -1.48 -3.98 27.31
N GLY A 396 -0.78 -2.94 27.77
CA GLY A 396 -0.58 -2.65 29.21
C GLY A 396 0.48 -3.51 29.90
N THR A 397 1.15 -4.41 29.17
CA THR A 397 2.26 -5.20 29.71
C THR A 397 3.62 -4.56 29.41
N VAL A 398 4.54 -4.64 30.37
CA VAL A 398 5.93 -4.17 30.23
C VAL A 398 6.84 -5.39 30.10
N ILE A 399 7.75 -5.40 29.12
CA ILE A 399 8.92 -6.29 29.17
C ILE A 399 10.03 -5.54 29.89
N HIS A 400 10.33 -5.99 31.10
CA HIS A 400 11.40 -5.46 31.94
C HIS A 400 12.66 -6.31 31.76
N PHE A 401 13.80 -5.64 31.58
CA PHE A 401 15.12 -6.25 31.60
C PHE A 401 15.93 -5.63 32.74
N ASN A 402 16.42 -6.46 33.66
CA ASN A 402 17.34 -6.04 34.72
C ASN A 402 18.80 -6.26 34.26
N ASN A 403 19.62 -5.23 34.43
CA ASN A 403 21.04 -5.10 34.06
C ASN A 403 21.40 -5.68 32.67
N PRO A 404 20.69 -5.31 31.59
CA PRO A 404 20.89 -5.91 30.27
C PRO A 404 22.14 -5.41 29.56
N LYS A 405 22.71 -6.27 28.72
CA LYS A 405 23.72 -5.85 27.74
C LYS A 405 23.03 -5.14 26.57
N VAL A 406 23.17 -3.81 26.53
CA VAL A 406 22.65 -2.98 25.45
C VAL A 406 23.73 -2.71 24.40
N GLN A 407 23.38 -2.89 23.13
CA GLN A 407 24.18 -2.47 21.98
C GLN A 407 23.35 -1.54 21.11
N ALA A 408 23.92 -0.43 20.64
CA ALA A 408 23.22 0.54 19.82
C ALA A 408 24.05 0.92 18.58
N SER A 409 23.37 1.04 17.45
CA SER A 409 23.89 1.70 16.25
C SER A 409 23.04 2.95 16.00
N LEU A 410 23.57 4.11 16.38
CA LEU A 410 22.89 5.40 16.21
C LEU A 410 22.69 5.74 14.72
N SER A 411 23.65 5.37 13.87
CA SER A 411 23.57 5.54 12.41
C SER A 411 22.41 4.73 11.80
N ALA A 412 22.22 3.49 12.26
CA ALA A 412 21.12 2.61 11.86
C ALA A 412 19.83 2.76 12.70
N ASN A 413 19.81 3.67 13.68
CA ASN A 413 18.73 3.82 14.68
C ASN A 413 18.22 2.48 15.24
N THR A 414 19.15 1.60 15.62
CA THR A 414 18.88 0.22 16.01
C THR A 414 19.47 -0.07 17.39
N PHE A 415 18.64 -0.54 18.31
CA PHE A 415 19.04 -1.00 19.64
C PHE A 415 18.86 -2.52 19.73
N ALA A 416 19.84 -3.20 20.29
CA ALA A 416 19.83 -4.64 20.55
C ALA A 416 20.08 -4.86 22.04
N ILE A 417 19.07 -5.39 22.72
CA ILE A 417 19.06 -5.59 24.18
C ILE A 417 19.16 -7.09 24.42
N THR A 418 20.18 -7.52 25.15
CA THR A 418 20.44 -8.93 25.46
C THR A 418 20.49 -9.10 26.98
N GLY A 419 19.56 -9.87 27.54
CA GLY A 419 19.46 -10.10 28.98
C GLY A 419 18.27 -11.01 29.32
N HIS A 420 18.07 -11.28 30.60
CA HIS A 420 16.86 -11.93 31.07
C HIS A 420 15.67 -10.97 30.95
N ALA A 421 14.54 -11.45 30.43
CA ALA A 421 13.36 -10.65 30.14
C ALA A 421 12.18 -11.13 30.97
N GLU A 422 11.63 -10.25 31.80
CA GLU A 422 10.43 -10.50 32.60
C GLU A 422 9.25 -9.74 31.99
N THR A 423 8.07 -10.34 31.94
CA THR A 423 6.84 -9.62 31.56
C THR A 423 6.03 -9.33 32.81
N LYS A 424 5.90 -8.05 33.15
CA LYS A 424 5.16 -7.53 34.31
C LYS A 424 3.97 -6.70 33.83
N GLN A 425 2.94 -6.55 34.64
CA GLN A 425 1.90 -5.55 34.37
C GLN A 425 2.41 -4.15 34.72
N LEU A 426 1.92 -3.14 34.01
CA LEU A 426 2.30 -1.75 34.28
C LEU A 426 1.92 -1.31 35.69
N THR A 427 0.84 -1.87 36.26
CA THR A 427 0.39 -1.66 37.65
C THR A 427 1.37 -2.20 38.69
N GLU A 428 2.07 -3.30 38.40
CA GLU A 428 3.06 -3.93 39.30
C GLU A 428 4.39 -3.17 39.37
N MET A 429 4.61 -2.23 38.44
CA MET A 429 5.81 -1.40 38.32
C MET A 429 5.62 0.02 38.91
N LEU A 430 4.43 0.33 39.44
CA LEU A 430 4.12 1.61 40.09
C LEU A 430 4.61 1.61 41.56
N PRO A 431 5.11 2.74 42.09
CA PRO A 431 5.21 4.05 41.43
C PRO A 431 6.50 4.25 40.60
N GLY A 432 7.53 3.39 40.73
CA GLY A 432 8.87 3.64 40.19
C GLY A 432 8.91 4.01 38.69
N ILE A 433 8.09 3.34 37.88
CA ILE A 433 8.06 3.57 36.42
C ILE A 433 7.43 4.92 36.01
N LEU A 434 6.69 5.63 36.88
CA LEU A 434 6.13 6.96 36.58
C LEU A 434 7.20 7.97 36.16
N SER A 435 8.40 7.90 36.78
CA SER A 435 9.54 8.76 36.44
C SER A 435 10.12 8.51 35.04
N GLN A 436 9.88 7.32 34.47
CA GLN A 436 10.41 6.87 33.18
C GLN A 436 9.39 6.97 32.04
N LEU A 437 8.13 7.26 32.37
CA LEU A 437 7.01 7.34 31.44
C LEU A 437 6.92 8.75 30.85
N GLY A 438 7.21 8.88 29.54
CA GLY A 438 6.99 10.13 28.82
C GLY A 438 5.50 10.53 28.74
N ALA A 439 5.23 11.81 28.50
CA ALA A 439 3.87 12.38 28.52
C ALA A 439 2.85 11.60 27.66
N ASP A 440 3.25 11.09 26.49
CA ASP A 440 2.40 10.26 25.63
C ASP A 440 1.91 8.99 26.34
N SER A 441 2.77 8.34 27.12
CA SER A 441 2.45 7.10 27.84
C SER A 441 1.59 7.33 29.10
N LEU A 442 1.68 8.51 29.72
CA LEU A 442 0.74 8.94 30.77
C LEU A 442 -0.68 9.10 30.24
N SER A 443 -0.86 9.52 28.98
CA SER A 443 -2.20 9.59 28.36
C SER A 443 -2.85 8.22 28.18
N SER A 444 -2.05 7.18 27.94
CA SER A 444 -2.50 5.79 27.85
C SER A 444 -2.83 5.22 29.24
N LEU A 445 -2.02 5.54 30.26
CA LEU A 445 -2.30 5.20 31.65
C LEU A 445 -3.58 5.85 32.17
N ARG A 446 -3.82 7.13 31.85
CA ARG A 446 -5.06 7.83 32.21
C ARG A 446 -6.29 7.12 31.64
N LYS A 447 -6.25 6.73 30.36
CA LYS A 447 -7.32 5.93 29.73
C LYS A 447 -7.50 4.53 30.34
N LEU A 448 -6.43 3.94 30.87
CA LEU A 448 -6.50 2.65 31.57
C LEU A 448 -7.12 2.80 32.97
N ALA A 449 -6.79 3.88 33.68
CA ALA A 449 -7.38 4.24 34.97
C ALA A 449 -8.86 4.63 34.85
N GLU A 450 -9.23 5.35 33.78
CA GLU A 450 -10.63 5.67 33.43
C GLU A 450 -11.47 4.43 33.05
N GLN A 451 -10.85 3.26 32.85
CA GLN A 451 -11.53 1.97 32.61
C GLN A 451 -11.73 1.12 33.88
N PHE A 452 -11.20 1.52 35.03
CA PHE A 452 -11.51 0.87 36.31
C PHE A 452 -12.83 1.41 36.89
N PRO A 453 -13.85 0.57 37.17
CA PRO A 453 -15.06 1.02 37.84
C PRO A 453 -14.75 1.51 39.26
N ARG A 454 -15.16 2.74 39.58
CA ARG A 454 -15.26 3.21 40.97
C ARG A 454 -16.40 2.45 41.67
N GLN A 455 -16.08 1.30 42.28
CA GLN A 455 -17.10 0.48 42.94
C GLN A 455 -16.57 -0.28 44.17
N ALA A 456 -16.06 0.45 45.15
CA ALA A 456 -15.95 0.01 46.55
C ALA A 456 -15.63 1.20 47.48
N LEU A 457 -16.67 1.89 47.95
CA LEU A 457 -16.78 2.63 49.22
C LEU A 457 -17.98 3.59 49.12
N ASP A 458 -19.17 3.07 49.37
CA ASP A 458 -20.13 3.70 50.31
C ASP A 458 -21.32 2.78 50.55
N SER A 459 -21.43 2.29 51.77
CA SER A 459 -22.55 1.48 52.25
C SER A 459 -22.72 1.64 53.75
N LYS A 460 -23.00 2.89 54.19
CA LYS A 460 -23.74 3.19 55.43
C LYS A 460 -24.01 4.69 55.62
N ALA A 461 -25.25 5.10 55.36
CA ALA A 461 -25.95 6.13 56.13
C ALA A 461 -27.48 5.94 55.95
N PRO A 462 -28.30 5.96 57.01
CA PRO A 462 -29.75 6.08 56.92
C PRO A 462 -30.18 7.56 56.79
N LYS A 463 -31.40 7.77 56.28
CA LYS A 463 -32.02 9.08 56.00
C LYS A 463 -32.31 9.91 57.26
N ALA A 464 -32.32 11.25 57.13
CA ALA A 464 -33.53 12.07 57.32
C ALA A 464 -33.35 13.53 56.82
N GLU A 465 -34.34 13.99 56.05
CA GLU A 465 -34.91 15.35 55.93
C GLU A 465 -34.08 16.56 55.39
N ASP A 466 -34.84 17.49 54.79
CA ASP A 466 -34.40 18.63 53.98
C ASP A 466 -33.99 19.86 54.83
N ILE A 467 -33.09 20.70 54.30
CA ILE A 467 -33.13 22.18 54.31
C ILE A 467 -32.02 22.71 53.37
N GLU A 468 -32.23 23.92 52.85
CA GLU A 468 -31.46 24.58 51.79
C GLU A 468 -30.20 25.33 52.32
N GLU A 469 -29.29 25.64 51.38
CA GLU A 469 -28.30 26.76 51.34
C GLU A 469 -27.58 27.22 52.63
N GLU A 470 -26.24 27.06 52.68
CA GLU A 470 -25.25 28.16 52.58
C GLU A 470 -23.78 27.63 52.60
N ASP A 471 -22.84 28.44 52.10
CA ASP A 471 -21.38 28.16 52.05
C ASP A 471 -20.67 28.56 53.36
N ASP A 472 -19.39 28.17 53.46
CA ASP A 472 -18.36 28.57 54.45
C ASP A 472 -18.51 28.16 55.94
N ASP A 473 -17.61 27.29 56.41
CA ASP A 473 -16.57 27.66 57.39
C ASP A 473 -15.68 26.44 57.75
N VAL A 474 -14.45 26.40 57.23
CA VAL A 474 -13.38 25.48 57.68
C VAL A 474 -12.41 26.29 58.55
N PRO A 475 -12.11 25.87 59.80
CA PRO A 475 -11.37 26.70 60.74
C PRO A 475 -9.90 26.90 60.33
N ASP A 476 -9.42 28.12 60.57
CA ASP A 476 -8.12 28.62 60.16
C ASP A 476 -6.95 27.97 60.93
N LEU A 477 -5.88 27.58 60.22
CA LEU A 477 -4.71 26.91 60.80
C LEU A 477 -3.54 27.88 60.96
N VAL A 478 -3.42 28.39 62.17
CA VAL A 478 -2.32 29.27 62.61
C VAL A 478 -1.03 28.45 62.77
N GLU A 479 0.01 28.73 61.98
CA GLU A 479 1.28 29.31 62.47
C GLU A 479 2.33 29.48 61.34
N ASN A 480 3.15 30.53 61.49
CA ASN A 480 3.95 31.13 60.44
C ASN A 480 5.44 30.73 60.57
N PHE A 481 5.98 29.94 59.64
CA PHE A 481 7.33 29.37 59.75
C PHE A 481 8.50 30.29 59.34
N ASP A 482 8.24 31.54 58.91
CA ASP A 482 9.28 32.45 58.40
C ASP A 482 10.04 33.25 59.49
N GLU A 483 9.67 33.13 60.78
CA GLU A 483 10.29 33.91 61.87
C GLU A 483 11.50 33.21 62.54
N ALA A 484 11.87 32.01 62.10
CA ALA A 484 12.98 31.23 62.66
C ALA A 484 14.36 31.46 62.01
N SER A 485 14.49 32.38 61.03
CA SER A 485 15.68 32.48 60.16
C SER A 485 16.49 33.79 60.25
N LYS A 486 16.24 34.66 61.25
CA LYS A 486 16.82 36.03 61.30
C LYS A 486 17.72 36.40 62.48
N ASN A 487 18.01 35.48 63.43
CA ASN A 487 18.82 35.78 64.62
C ASN A 487 20.10 34.92 64.79
N GLU A 488 20.72 34.45 63.70
CA GLU A 488 22.12 33.99 63.71
C GLU A 488 23.03 34.95 62.92
N ALA A 489 23.07 36.22 63.34
CA ALA A 489 23.99 37.22 62.82
C ALA A 489 24.25 38.41 63.79
N ASN A 490 24.53 38.11 65.08
CA ASN A 490 25.37 38.96 65.94
C ASN A 490 25.82 38.21 67.21
#